data_AF-A0A2D5BSD0-F1
#
_entry.id   AF-A0A2D5BSD0-F1
#
_cell.length_a   1.000
_cell.length_b   1.000
_cell.length_c   1.000
_cell.angle_alpha   90.00
_cell.angle_beta   90.00
_cell.angle_gamma   90.00
#
_symmetry.space_group_name_H-M   'P 1'
#
loop_
_entity.id
_entity.type
_entity.pdbx_description
1 polymer ?
#
loop_
_entity_poly.entity_id
_entity_poly.type
_entity_poly.pdbx_seq_one_letter_code
_entity_poly.pdbx_strand_id
1 'polypeptide(L)'
;MSKSLGNFVDLEKISYYVDTFGLDALRYFLIGYGPIGTGDRDFAESRFIEAYNKELANVVGNGASRVASMIGRYCDGVLPEATEEVEGTEALQSAVSGSVARYVKGFEAFRLELAAQAAVDVFRAVDLYIDRTQPFKLAKDPAQGAAVSSILYHCAEGIRIGSMLLRPILPDRMGELWRRYGLSDPEAMGEDAFMAWMAWGGGVPGTPIEKGDPLFARYQEEKA
;
A
#
# COMPACT_ATOMS: atom_id res chain seq x y z
N MET A 1 4.28 -0.50 -31.55
CA MET A 1 5.32 -1.52 -31.25
C MET A 1 5.61 -2.35 -32.50
N SER A 2 6.87 -2.55 -32.87
CA SER A 2 7.28 -3.34 -34.04
C SER A 2 8.41 -4.31 -33.70
N LYS A 3 8.26 -5.58 -34.12
CA LYS A 3 9.32 -6.59 -34.00
C LYS A 3 10.55 -6.22 -34.84
N SER A 4 10.38 -5.56 -35.99
CA SER A 4 11.48 -5.17 -36.86
C SER A 4 12.29 -3.97 -36.34
N LEU A 5 11.68 -3.14 -35.48
CA LEU A 5 12.33 -1.98 -34.86
C LEU A 5 12.91 -2.29 -33.47
N GLY A 6 12.80 -3.54 -33.00
CA GLY A 6 13.29 -3.96 -31.68
C GLY A 6 12.57 -3.32 -30.49
N ASN A 7 11.45 -2.62 -30.72
CA ASN A 7 10.69 -1.91 -29.68
C ASN A 7 9.38 -2.62 -29.31
N PHE A 8 9.32 -3.93 -29.55
CA PHE A 8 8.21 -4.79 -29.15
C PHE A 8 8.47 -5.34 -27.75
N VAL A 9 7.43 -5.40 -26.92
CA VAL A 9 7.50 -6.08 -25.61
C VAL A 9 7.21 -7.57 -25.87
N ASP A 10 8.26 -8.36 -26.05
CA ASP A 10 8.18 -9.81 -26.22
C ASP A 10 8.22 -10.55 -24.87
N LEU A 11 8.20 -11.88 -24.93
CA LEU A 11 8.23 -12.73 -23.75
C LEU A 11 9.54 -12.61 -22.97
N GLU A 12 10.67 -12.37 -23.64
CA GLU A 12 11.96 -12.16 -22.98
C GLU A 12 11.93 -10.87 -22.16
N LYS A 13 11.40 -9.79 -22.73
CA LYS A 13 11.25 -8.51 -22.03
C LYS A 13 10.24 -8.57 -20.88
N ILE A 14 9.13 -9.30 -21.05
CA ILE A 14 8.18 -9.55 -19.95
C ILE A 14 8.86 -10.34 -18.83
N SER A 15 9.61 -11.40 -19.17
CA SER A 15 10.33 -12.21 -18.20
C SER A 15 11.35 -11.37 -17.45
N TYR A 16 12.11 -10.51 -18.13
CA TYR A 16 13.02 -9.55 -17.50
C TYR A 16 12.33 -8.67 -16.45
N TYR A 17 11.15 -8.10 -16.75
CA TYR A 17 10.41 -7.29 -15.79
C TYR A 17 9.91 -8.10 -14.60
N VAL A 18 9.41 -9.32 -14.85
CA VAL A 18 8.92 -10.20 -13.79
C VAL A 18 10.07 -10.65 -12.88
N ASP A 19 11.22 -11.01 -13.44
CA ASP A 19 12.38 -11.47 -12.67
C ASP A 19 13.01 -10.33 -11.87
N THR A 20 12.99 -9.10 -12.39
CA THR A 20 13.64 -7.93 -11.77
C THR A 20 12.73 -7.22 -10.78
N PHE A 21 11.43 -7.07 -11.09
CA PHE A 21 10.49 -6.24 -10.32
C PHE A 21 9.32 -7.04 -9.72
N GLY A 22 9.12 -8.28 -10.15
CA GLY A 22 7.98 -9.12 -9.79
C GLY A 22 6.76 -8.93 -10.68
N LEU A 23 5.93 -9.97 -10.79
CA LEU A 23 4.70 -9.96 -11.59
C LEU A 23 3.71 -8.87 -11.13
N ASP A 24 3.61 -8.67 -9.81
CA ASP A 24 2.80 -7.62 -9.20
C ASP A 24 3.13 -6.21 -9.72
N ALA A 25 4.42 -5.89 -9.90
CA ALA A 25 4.82 -4.60 -10.46
C ALA A 25 4.32 -4.42 -11.90
N LEU A 26 4.39 -5.48 -12.70
CA LEU A 26 3.86 -5.47 -14.08
C LEU A 26 2.34 -5.30 -14.09
N ARG A 27 1.61 -6.03 -13.23
CA ARG A 27 0.15 -5.90 -13.09
C ARG A 27 -0.24 -4.47 -12.73
N TYR A 28 0.42 -3.90 -11.73
CA TYR A 28 0.18 -2.53 -11.30
C TYR A 28 0.42 -1.52 -12.42
N PHE A 29 1.54 -1.66 -13.13
CA PHE A 29 1.85 -0.75 -14.22
C PHE A 29 0.81 -0.82 -15.35
N LEU A 30 0.41 -2.02 -15.76
CA LEU A 30 -0.62 -2.21 -16.79
C LEU A 30 -1.98 -1.65 -16.34
N ILE A 31 -2.32 -1.78 -15.06
CA ILE A 31 -3.58 -1.26 -14.52
C ILE A 31 -3.58 0.27 -14.40
N GLY A 32 -2.49 0.88 -13.92
CA GLY A 32 -2.40 2.33 -13.72
C GLY A 32 -2.07 3.11 -14.99
N TYR A 33 -1.30 2.51 -15.90
CA TYR A 33 -0.67 3.23 -17.01
C TYR A 33 -0.97 2.62 -18.39
N GLY A 34 -1.46 1.39 -18.44
CA GLY A 34 -1.83 0.70 -19.67
C GLY A 34 -3.17 1.15 -20.28
N PRO A 35 -3.52 0.63 -21.47
CA PRO A 35 -4.74 0.98 -22.18
C PRO A 35 -5.94 0.15 -21.69
N ILE A 36 -6.58 0.56 -20.60
CA ILE A 36 -7.83 -0.07 -20.11
C ILE A 36 -9.08 0.65 -20.66
N GLY A 37 -8.92 1.88 -21.15
CA GLY A 37 -9.98 2.68 -21.76
C GLY A 37 -9.90 2.73 -23.29
N THR A 38 -10.52 3.75 -23.88
CA THR A 38 -10.69 3.89 -25.35
C THR A 38 -9.48 4.46 -26.10
N GLY A 39 -8.32 4.58 -25.45
CA GLY A 39 -7.14 5.23 -26.03
C GLY A 39 -5.88 4.37 -25.96
N ASP A 40 -5.06 4.47 -27.00
CA ASP A 40 -3.76 3.82 -27.06
C ASP A 40 -2.78 4.45 -26.06
N ARG A 41 -1.93 3.61 -25.46
CA ARG A 41 -0.92 4.01 -24.48
C ARG A 41 0.40 3.35 -24.85
N ASP A 42 1.45 4.17 -24.93
CA ASP A 42 2.81 3.67 -25.16
C ASP A 42 3.40 3.06 -23.88
N PHE A 43 4.07 1.93 -24.05
CA PHE A 43 4.94 1.37 -23.02
C PHE A 43 6.33 2.03 -23.12
N ALA A 44 6.79 2.62 -22.02
CA ALA A 44 8.14 3.13 -21.88
C ALA A 44 8.73 2.61 -20.55
N GLU A 45 9.92 2.02 -20.64
CA GLU A 45 10.64 1.46 -19.49
C GLU A 45 10.89 2.49 -18.39
N SER A 46 11.28 3.71 -18.77
CA SER A 46 11.46 4.81 -17.82
C SER A 46 10.18 5.12 -17.03
N ARG A 47 9.01 5.04 -17.67
CA ARG A 47 7.72 5.25 -17.00
C ARG A 47 7.37 4.08 -16.07
N PHE A 48 7.70 2.86 -16.47
CA PHE A 48 7.56 1.68 -15.62
C PHE A 48 8.39 1.82 -14.34
N ILE A 49 9.68 2.13 -14.50
CA ILE A 49 10.63 2.32 -13.39
C ILE A 49 10.18 3.49 -12.49
N GLU A 50 9.71 4.59 -13.08
CA GLU A 50 9.20 5.73 -12.32
C GLU A 50 7.99 5.33 -11.47
N ALA A 51 6.98 4.69 -12.06
CA ALA A 51 5.79 4.24 -11.35
C ALA A 51 6.14 3.25 -10.22
N TYR A 52 6.98 2.26 -10.53
CA TYR A 52 7.46 1.28 -9.56
C TYR A 52 8.15 1.96 -8.36
N ASN A 53 9.13 2.82 -8.63
CA ASN A 53 9.88 3.46 -7.56
C ASN A 53 9.02 4.45 -6.77
N LYS A 54 8.26 5.30 -7.46
CA LYS A 54 7.51 6.39 -6.84
C LYS A 54 6.33 5.89 -6.03
N GLU A 55 5.63 4.86 -6.49
CA GLU A 55 4.37 4.43 -5.88
C GLU A 55 4.54 3.13 -5.10
N LEU A 56 5.11 2.10 -5.71
CA LEU A 56 5.25 0.81 -5.03
C LEU A 56 6.37 0.84 -3.99
N ALA A 57 7.58 1.25 -4.36
CA ALA A 57 8.70 1.28 -3.42
C ALA A 57 8.58 2.40 -2.38
N ASN A 58 8.41 3.65 -2.83
CA ASN A 58 8.51 4.81 -1.93
C ASN A 58 7.24 5.10 -1.13
N VAL A 59 6.06 4.70 -1.60
CA VAL A 59 4.78 4.97 -0.90
C VAL A 59 4.27 3.69 -0.23
N VAL A 60 3.93 2.66 -1.00
CA VAL A 60 3.31 1.43 -0.44
C VAL A 60 4.30 0.67 0.44
N GLY A 61 5.43 0.24 -0.13
CA GLY A 61 6.43 -0.58 0.54
C GLY A 61 7.09 0.15 1.71
N ASN A 62 7.56 1.38 1.49
CA ASN A 62 8.17 2.19 2.54
C ASN A 62 7.16 2.59 3.63
N GLY A 63 5.93 2.96 3.27
CA GLY A 63 4.89 3.31 4.24
C GLY A 63 4.60 2.16 5.21
N ALA A 64 4.38 0.95 4.68
CA ALA A 64 4.20 -0.26 5.49
C ALA A 64 5.43 -0.56 6.36
N SER A 65 6.63 -0.57 5.77
CA SER A 65 7.88 -0.85 6.49
C SER A 65 8.17 0.18 7.60
N ARG A 66 7.86 1.45 7.37
CA ARG A 66 8.03 2.54 8.34
C ARG A 66 7.11 2.34 9.55
N VAL A 67 5.85 1.98 9.33
CA VAL A 67 4.89 1.70 10.41
C VAL A 67 5.29 0.45 11.19
N ALA A 68 5.55 -0.67 10.52
CA ALA A 68 6.01 -1.89 11.17
C ALA A 68 7.29 -1.68 11.99
N SER A 69 8.23 -0.87 11.48
CA SER A 69 9.45 -0.48 12.20
C SER A 69 9.18 0.38 13.45
N MET A 70 8.18 1.25 13.43
CA MET A 70 7.80 2.02 14.62
C MET A 70 7.08 1.14 15.63
N ILE A 71 6.18 0.26 15.20
CA ILE A 71 5.50 -0.70 16.07
C ILE A 71 6.51 -1.65 16.73
N GLY A 72 7.48 -2.16 15.97
CA GLY A 72 8.58 -2.98 16.52
C GLY A 72 9.43 -2.26 17.55
N ARG A 73 9.60 -0.93 17.44
CA ARG A 73 10.44 -0.14 18.35
C ARG A 73 9.70 0.40 19.58
N TYR A 74 8.41 0.70 19.43
CA TYR A 74 7.65 1.47 20.43
C TYR A 74 6.47 0.69 21.02
N CYS A 75 6.11 -0.46 20.44
CA CYS A 75 4.96 -1.28 20.82
C CYS A 75 5.30 -2.77 20.80
N ASP A 76 6.57 -3.13 21.06
CA ASP A 76 7.05 -4.51 21.19
C ASP A 76 6.72 -5.44 20.00
N GLY A 77 6.53 -4.88 18.80
CA GLY A 77 6.21 -5.66 17.61
C GLY A 77 4.80 -6.23 17.59
N VAL A 78 3.88 -5.69 18.39
CA VAL A 78 2.46 -6.04 18.37
C VAL A 78 1.61 -4.83 18.05
N LEU A 79 0.49 -5.02 17.36
CA LEU A 79 -0.47 -3.96 17.10
C LEU A 79 -0.96 -3.38 18.44
N PRO A 80 -0.70 -2.09 18.74
CA PRO A 80 -1.13 -1.50 19.99
C PRO A 80 -2.65 -1.29 20.02
N GLU A 81 -3.20 -1.05 21.20
CA GLU A 81 -4.57 -0.54 21.35
C GLU A 81 -4.59 0.99 21.20
N ALA A 82 -5.65 1.53 20.58
CA ALA A 82 -5.89 2.97 20.53
C ALA A 82 -6.80 3.38 21.70
N THR A 83 -6.19 3.94 22.75
CA THR A 83 -6.89 4.36 23.97
C THR A 83 -6.96 5.87 24.15
N GLU A 84 -6.34 6.64 23.25
CA GLU A 84 -6.27 8.09 23.33
C GLU A 84 -6.74 8.74 22.03
N GLU A 85 -7.47 9.85 22.16
CA GLU A 85 -7.85 10.67 21.02
C GLU A 85 -6.64 11.49 20.55
N VAL A 86 -6.22 11.26 19.30
CA VAL A 86 -5.10 11.97 18.71
C VAL A 86 -5.59 12.91 17.63
N GLU A 87 -5.10 14.15 17.64
CA GLU A 87 -5.40 15.14 16.62
C GLU A 87 -5.10 14.61 15.21
N GLY A 88 -6.01 14.88 14.27
CA GLY A 88 -5.87 14.47 12.87
C GLY A 88 -6.33 13.03 12.58
N THR A 89 -6.71 12.25 13.60
CA THR A 89 -7.27 10.89 13.42
C THR A 89 -8.54 10.91 12.56
N GLU A 90 -9.47 11.82 12.83
CA GLU A 90 -10.68 11.98 12.01
C GLU A 90 -10.36 12.33 10.55
N ALA A 91 -9.33 13.17 10.33
CA ALA A 91 -8.89 13.53 8.99
C ALA A 91 -8.30 12.33 8.24
N LEU A 92 -7.55 11.46 8.93
CA LEU A 92 -7.07 10.20 8.36
C LEU A 92 -8.24 9.27 8.01
N GLN A 93 -9.17 9.05 8.94
CA GLN A 93 -10.37 8.22 8.71
C GLN A 93 -11.20 8.71 7.52
N SER A 94 -11.38 10.02 7.41
CA SER A 94 -12.08 10.66 6.29
C SER A 94 -11.33 10.48 4.96
N ALA A 95 -10.00 10.63 4.96
CA ALA A 95 -9.19 10.41 3.76
C ALA A 95 -9.22 8.94 3.29
N VAL A 96 -9.21 7.99 4.22
CA VAL A 96 -9.28 6.56 3.91
C VAL A 96 -10.66 6.19 3.38
N SER A 97 -11.74 6.57 4.06
CA SER A 97 -13.11 6.33 3.60
C SER A 97 -13.41 6.98 2.24
N GLY A 98 -12.93 8.20 2.02
CA GLY A 98 -13.02 8.86 0.72
C GLY A 98 -12.25 8.13 -0.39
N SER A 99 -11.12 7.50 -0.05
CA SER A 99 -10.35 6.67 -0.99
C SER A 99 -11.05 5.35 -1.31
N VAL A 100 -11.68 4.70 -0.33
CA VAL A 100 -12.55 3.53 -0.55
C VAL A 100 -13.70 3.89 -1.49
N ALA A 101 -14.37 5.02 -1.27
CA ALA A 101 -15.47 5.45 -2.14
C ALA A 101 -15.00 5.74 -3.58
N ARG A 102 -13.82 6.35 -3.76
CA ARG A 102 -13.22 6.56 -5.08
C ARG A 102 -12.83 5.25 -5.75
N TYR A 103 -12.31 4.29 -4.99
CA TYR A 103 -11.94 2.97 -5.47
C TYR A 103 -13.16 2.25 -6.07
N VAL A 104 -14.26 2.17 -5.32
CA VAL A 104 -15.50 1.52 -5.75
C VAL A 104 -16.02 2.16 -7.04
N LYS A 105 -16.11 3.50 -7.08
CA LYS A 105 -16.52 4.24 -8.30
C LYS A 105 -15.61 3.97 -9.49
N GLY A 106 -14.30 3.85 -9.25
CA GLY A 106 -13.32 3.51 -10.28
C GLY A 106 -13.60 2.15 -10.89
N PHE A 107 -13.87 1.14 -10.07
CA PHE A 107 -14.26 -0.20 -10.54
C PHE A 107 -15.59 -0.20 -11.29
N GLU A 108 -16.64 0.43 -10.75
CA GLU A 108 -17.95 0.53 -11.39
C GLU A 108 -17.90 1.18 -12.77
N ALA A 109 -17.01 2.16 -12.95
CA ALA A 109 -16.82 2.87 -14.21
C ALA A 109 -15.75 2.24 -15.13
N PHE A 110 -15.18 1.08 -14.78
CA PHE A 110 -14.03 0.47 -15.47
C PHE A 110 -12.82 1.43 -15.62
N ARG A 111 -12.65 2.34 -14.66
CA ARG A 111 -11.51 3.26 -14.51
C ARG A 111 -10.54 2.71 -13.47
N LEU A 112 -9.94 1.56 -13.76
CA LEU A 112 -9.10 0.81 -12.81
C LEU A 112 -7.84 1.59 -12.41
N GLU A 113 -7.37 2.51 -13.26
CA GLU A 113 -6.27 3.41 -12.92
C GLU A 113 -6.64 4.36 -11.78
N LEU A 114 -7.89 4.82 -11.74
CA LEU A 114 -8.39 5.66 -10.63
C LEU A 114 -8.55 4.84 -9.36
N ALA A 115 -8.94 3.57 -9.48
CA ALA A 115 -9.02 2.67 -8.34
C ALA A 115 -7.64 2.36 -7.76
N ALA A 116 -6.66 2.02 -8.61
CA ALA A 116 -5.27 1.81 -8.19
C ALA A 116 -4.70 3.05 -7.46
N GLN A 117 -4.92 4.23 -8.04
CA GLN A 117 -4.50 5.49 -7.45
C GLN A 117 -5.15 5.74 -6.07
N ALA A 118 -6.45 5.51 -5.95
CA ALA A 118 -7.18 5.66 -4.69
C ALA A 118 -6.64 4.72 -3.61
N ALA A 119 -6.26 3.49 -3.98
CA ALA A 119 -5.65 2.55 -3.05
C ALA A 119 -4.27 3.04 -2.54
N VAL A 120 -3.42 3.57 -3.43
CA VAL A 120 -2.12 4.16 -3.03
C VAL A 120 -2.30 5.43 -2.20
N ASP A 121 -3.34 6.23 -2.45
CA ASP A 121 -3.63 7.44 -1.67
C ASP A 121 -3.91 7.14 -0.18
N VAL A 122 -4.38 5.94 0.17
CA VAL A 122 -4.49 5.50 1.57
C VAL A 122 -3.11 5.50 2.25
N PHE A 123 -2.10 4.93 1.60
CA PHE A 123 -0.73 4.91 2.13
C PHE A 123 -0.13 6.33 2.23
N ARG A 124 -0.45 7.21 1.28
CA ARG A 124 -0.06 8.63 1.36
C ARG A 124 -0.73 9.35 2.53
N ALA A 125 -2.00 9.03 2.82
CA ALA A 125 -2.72 9.59 3.97
C ALA A 125 -2.09 9.13 5.30
N VAL A 126 -1.68 7.86 5.38
CA VAL A 126 -0.93 7.33 6.53
C VAL A 126 0.41 8.06 6.71
N ASP A 127 1.18 8.23 5.64
CA ASP A 127 2.46 8.95 5.70
C ASP A 127 2.28 10.40 6.16
N LEU A 128 1.29 11.10 5.60
CA LEU A 128 0.92 12.45 6.04
C LEU A 128 0.50 12.50 7.51
N TYR A 129 -0.23 11.50 8.00
CA TYR A 129 -0.63 11.42 9.41
C TYR A 129 0.58 11.22 10.32
N ILE A 130 1.54 10.35 9.94
CA ILE A 130 2.81 10.20 10.66
C ILE A 130 3.58 11.52 10.69
N ASP A 131 3.62 12.24 9.57
CA ASP A 131 4.35 13.49 9.47
C ASP A 131 3.68 14.63 10.28
N ARG A 132 2.37 14.60 10.47
CA ARG A 132 1.67 15.56 11.36
C ARG A 132 1.85 15.22 12.82
N THR A 133 1.67 13.96 13.19
CA THR A 133 1.67 13.51 14.59
C THR A 133 3.07 13.27 15.15
N GLN A 134 4.06 13.05 14.28
CA GLN A 134 5.47 12.89 14.63
C GLN A 134 5.69 11.87 15.77
N PRO A 135 5.18 10.62 15.68
CA PRO A 135 5.23 9.64 16.79
C PRO A 135 6.66 9.35 17.25
N PHE A 136 7.64 9.43 16.35
CA PHE A 136 9.07 9.27 16.66
C PHE A 136 9.64 10.38 17.56
N LYS A 137 9.00 11.55 17.63
CA LYS A 137 9.34 12.60 18.60
C LYS A 137 8.62 12.35 19.92
N LEU A 138 7.33 12.02 19.87
CA LEU A 138 6.52 11.73 21.05
C LEU A 138 7.06 10.55 21.85
N ALA A 139 7.53 9.50 21.16
CA ALA A 139 8.11 8.30 21.78
C ALA A 139 9.37 8.56 22.63
N LYS A 140 9.94 9.76 22.61
CA LYS A 140 11.05 10.15 23.50
C LYS A 140 10.58 10.50 24.91
N ASP A 141 9.30 10.80 25.08
CA ASP A 141 8.68 11.08 26.37
C ASP A 141 7.82 9.88 26.79
N PRO A 142 8.18 9.16 27.86
CA PRO A 142 7.40 8.02 28.36
C PRO A 142 5.94 8.36 28.69
N ALA A 143 5.63 9.62 29.02
CA ALA A 143 4.25 10.04 29.29
C ALA A 143 3.36 10.02 28.04
N GLN A 144 3.95 10.02 26.84
CA GLN A 144 3.24 10.04 25.55
C GLN A 144 3.02 8.64 24.96
N GLY A 145 3.28 7.58 25.73
CA GLY A 145 3.18 6.20 25.24
C GLY A 145 1.79 5.84 24.70
N ALA A 146 0.71 6.33 25.33
CA ALA A 146 -0.67 6.09 24.89
C ALA A 146 -0.99 6.79 23.56
N ALA A 147 -0.57 8.04 23.39
CA ALA A 147 -0.68 8.77 22.14
C ALA A 147 0.10 8.09 21.00
N VAL A 148 1.35 7.67 21.24
CA VAL A 148 2.16 6.93 20.26
C VAL A 148 1.49 5.62 19.85
N SER A 149 0.98 4.87 20.83
CA SER A 149 0.24 3.62 20.60
C SER A 149 -0.99 3.86 19.71
N SER A 150 -1.79 4.88 20.04
CA SER A 150 -3.00 5.22 19.27
C SER A 150 -2.67 5.68 17.85
N ILE A 151 -1.62 6.49 17.66
CA ILE A 151 -1.13 6.89 16.32
C ILE A 151 -0.76 5.65 15.50
N LEU A 152 0.02 4.74 16.07
CA LEU A 152 0.52 3.58 15.34
C LEU A 152 -0.58 2.56 15.03
N TYR A 153 -1.58 2.41 15.91
CA TYR A 153 -2.80 1.66 15.60
C TYR A 153 -3.51 2.24 14.38
N HIS A 154 -3.75 3.55 14.35
CA HIS A 154 -4.43 4.20 13.21
C HIS A 154 -3.61 4.12 11.91
N CYS A 155 -2.28 4.19 11.99
CA CYS A 155 -1.42 3.96 10.83
C CYS A 155 -1.55 2.54 10.29
N ALA A 156 -1.51 1.54 11.16
CA ALA A 156 -1.65 0.14 10.79
C ALA A 156 -3.05 -0.15 10.23
N GLU A 157 -4.09 0.48 10.76
CA GLU A 157 -5.46 0.36 10.25
C GLU A 157 -5.60 0.95 8.83
N GLY A 158 -4.98 2.10 8.57
CA GLY A 158 -4.87 2.63 7.21
C GLY A 158 -4.16 1.67 6.25
N ILE A 159 -3.04 1.06 6.67
CA ILE A 159 -2.31 0.07 5.88
C ILE A 159 -3.16 -1.18 5.62
N ARG A 160 -3.90 -1.67 6.63
CA ARG A 160 -4.83 -2.80 6.50
C ARG A 160 -5.84 -2.55 5.38
N ILE A 161 -6.52 -1.40 5.41
CA ILE A 161 -7.51 -1.04 4.39
C ILE A 161 -6.85 -0.81 3.02
N GLY A 162 -5.74 -0.07 2.96
CA GLY A 162 -5.04 0.20 1.69
C GLY A 162 -4.54 -1.09 1.02
N SER A 163 -4.03 -2.04 1.81
CA SER A 163 -3.58 -3.34 1.31
C SER A 163 -4.73 -4.19 0.77
N MET A 164 -5.92 -4.07 1.35
CA MET A 164 -7.14 -4.71 0.82
C MET A 164 -7.48 -4.19 -0.57
N LEU A 165 -7.49 -2.86 -0.73
CA LEU A 165 -7.78 -2.24 -2.02
C LEU A 165 -6.74 -2.62 -3.09
N LEU A 166 -5.48 -2.81 -2.70
CA LEU A 166 -4.40 -3.22 -3.60
C LEU A 166 -4.38 -4.72 -3.89
N ARG A 167 -4.97 -5.59 -3.06
CA ARG A 167 -4.85 -7.05 -3.19
C ARG A 167 -5.27 -7.60 -4.56
N PRO A 168 -6.34 -7.13 -5.22
CA PRO A 168 -6.69 -7.59 -6.58
C PRO A 168 -5.64 -7.23 -7.65
N ILE A 169 -4.84 -6.19 -7.40
CA ILE A 169 -3.82 -5.67 -8.32
C ILE A 169 -2.46 -6.32 -8.01
N LEU A 170 -2.12 -6.42 -6.73
CA LEU A 170 -0.85 -6.85 -6.15
C LEU A 170 -1.03 -8.09 -5.24
N PRO A 171 -1.52 -9.24 -5.78
CA PRO A 171 -1.89 -10.38 -4.95
C PRO A 171 -0.73 -10.91 -4.09
N ASP A 172 0.46 -11.07 -4.66
CA ASP A 172 1.58 -11.71 -3.98
C ASP A 172 2.16 -10.80 -2.89
N ARG A 173 2.33 -9.51 -3.22
CA ARG A 173 2.92 -8.52 -2.31
C ARG A 173 1.94 -8.11 -1.22
N MET A 174 0.65 -8.03 -1.50
CA MET A 174 -0.32 -7.80 -0.43
C MET A 174 -0.49 -9.04 0.45
N GLY A 175 -0.39 -10.26 -0.10
CA GLY A 175 -0.35 -11.50 0.69
C GLY A 175 0.87 -11.55 1.63
N GLU A 176 2.04 -11.15 1.13
CA GLU A 176 3.25 -10.97 1.95
C GLU A 176 3.04 -9.96 3.07
N LEU A 177 2.50 -8.78 2.76
CA LEU A 177 2.19 -7.73 3.74
C LEU A 177 1.21 -8.23 4.80
N TRP A 178 0.18 -8.97 4.40
CA TRP A 178 -0.83 -9.51 5.31
C TRP A 178 -0.26 -10.51 6.28
N ARG A 179 0.59 -11.44 5.81
CA ARG A 179 1.30 -12.36 6.69
C ARG A 179 2.11 -11.60 7.75
N ARG A 180 2.79 -10.53 7.34
CA ARG A 180 3.59 -9.69 8.24
C ARG A 180 2.77 -8.87 9.23
N TYR A 181 1.55 -8.51 8.87
CA TYR A 181 0.62 -7.75 9.71
C TYR A 181 -0.39 -8.62 10.47
N GLY A 182 -0.23 -9.95 10.39
CA GLY A 182 -1.17 -10.91 11.01
C GLY A 182 -2.60 -10.81 10.48
N LEU A 183 -2.78 -10.37 9.24
CA LEU A 183 -4.09 -10.22 8.61
C LEU A 183 -4.57 -11.56 8.03
N SER A 184 -5.85 -11.86 8.23
CA SER A 184 -6.50 -13.05 7.65
C SER A 184 -7.04 -12.78 6.25
N ASP A 185 -7.17 -13.81 5.43
CA ASP A 185 -7.71 -13.67 4.08
C ASP A 185 -9.25 -13.49 4.09
N PRO A 186 -9.81 -12.41 3.54
CA PRO A 186 -11.26 -12.19 3.49
C PRO A 186 -11.95 -13.09 2.46
N GLU A 187 -11.25 -13.78 1.55
CA GLU A 187 -11.89 -14.79 0.69
C GLU A 187 -12.54 -15.90 1.54
N ALA A 188 -12.03 -16.13 2.75
CA ALA A 188 -12.64 -17.03 3.73
C ALA A 188 -13.96 -16.49 4.33
N MET A 189 -14.33 -15.22 4.07
CA MET A 189 -15.41 -14.50 4.75
C MET A 189 -16.61 -14.13 3.84
N GLY A 190 -16.52 -14.33 2.52
CA GLY A 190 -17.63 -14.13 1.56
C GLY A 190 -17.80 -12.70 1.02
N GLU A 191 -18.65 -12.50 0.02
CA GLU A 191 -18.82 -11.20 -0.69
C GLU A 191 -19.35 -10.07 0.22
N ASP A 192 -20.28 -10.37 1.13
CA ASP A 192 -20.79 -9.41 2.13
C ASP A 192 -19.70 -8.91 3.08
N ALA A 193 -18.57 -9.62 3.18
CA ALA A 193 -17.47 -9.25 4.05
C ALA A 193 -16.60 -8.12 3.48
N PHE A 194 -16.67 -7.78 2.18
CA PHE A 194 -15.76 -6.79 1.59
C PHE A 194 -15.94 -5.39 2.20
N MET A 195 -17.17 -4.87 2.26
CA MET A 195 -17.44 -3.56 2.86
C MET A 195 -17.22 -3.57 4.39
N ALA A 196 -17.58 -4.67 5.06
CA ALA A 196 -17.32 -4.83 6.48
C ALA A 196 -15.82 -4.85 6.79
N TRP A 197 -15.00 -5.44 5.93
CA TRP A 197 -13.55 -5.43 6.05
C TRP A 197 -12.94 -4.05 5.84
N MET A 198 -13.50 -3.25 4.94
CA MET A 198 -13.03 -1.89 4.70
C MET A 198 -13.52 -0.89 5.76
N ALA A 199 -14.35 -1.33 6.70
CA ALA A 199 -14.73 -0.52 7.86
C ALA A 199 -13.50 -0.24 8.72
N TRP A 200 -13.46 0.96 9.29
CA TRP A 200 -12.41 1.37 10.21
C TRP A 200 -12.56 0.66 11.56
N GLY A 201 -11.44 0.30 12.18
CA GLY A 201 -11.38 -0.36 13.47
C GLY A 201 -11.40 -1.89 13.40
N GLY A 202 -11.00 -2.47 12.26
CA GLY A 202 -10.91 -3.93 12.08
C GLY A 202 -9.61 -4.55 12.58
N GLY A 203 -8.60 -3.76 12.95
CA GLY A 203 -7.35 -4.23 13.54
C GLY A 203 -7.57 -4.85 14.93
N VAL A 204 -6.92 -5.98 15.20
CA VAL A 204 -7.02 -6.69 16.50
C VAL A 204 -5.78 -6.38 17.34
N PRO A 205 -5.87 -5.59 18.42
CA PRO A 205 -4.73 -5.31 19.29
C PRO A 205 -4.06 -6.60 19.80
N GLY A 206 -2.73 -6.57 19.94
CA GLY A 206 -1.91 -7.73 20.28
C GLY A 206 -1.50 -8.60 19.08
N THR A 207 -2.01 -8.32 17.87
CA THR A 207 -1.60 -9.02 16.65
C THR A 207 -0.12 -8.77 16.36
N PRO A 208 0.72 -9.81 16.17
CA PRO A 208 2.12 -9.62 15.82
C PRO A 208 2.30 -8.87 14.49
N ILE A 209 3.21 -7.90 14.46
CA ILE A 209 3.59 -7.16 13.27
C ILE A 209 5.10 -7.22 13.07
N GLU A 210 5.52 -7.74 11.92
CA GLU A 210 6.93 -7.81 11.53
C GLU A 210 7.24 -6.89 10.35
N LYS A 211 8.44 -6.32 10.34
CA LYS A 211 8.91 -5.44 9.26
C LYS A 211 9.24 -6.22 8.00
N GLY A 212 10.05 -7.28 8.14
CA GLY A 212 10.63 -8.05 7.03
C GLY A 212 11.53 -7.24 6.08
N ASP A 213 11.92 -7.85 4.98
CA ASP A 213 12.67 -7.22 3.88
C ASP A 213 11.80 -6.23 3.09
N PRO A 214 12.36 -5.25 2.35
CA PRO A 214 11.57 -4.31 1.56
C PRO A 214 10.54 -5.02 0.67
N LEU A 215 9.27 -4.63 0.78
CA LEU A 215 8.19 -5.24 0.00
C LEU A 215 8.38 -5.03 -1.51
N PHE A 216 8.91 -3.86 -1.86
CA PHE A 216 9.34 -3.50 -3.20
C PHE A 216 10.74 -2.87 -3.06
N ALA A 217 11.78 -3.59 -3.52
CA ALA A 217 13.14 -3.08 -3.49
C ALA A 217 13.28 -1.95 -4.51
N ARG A 218 13.71 -0.76 -4.08
CA ARG A 218 13.90 0.38 -4.98
C ARG A 218 14.88 0.02 -6.09
N TYR A 219 14.48 0.27 -7.34
CA TYR A 219 15.34 0.06 -8.50
C TYR A 219 16.20 1.30 -8.77
N GLN A 220 17.48 1.08 -9.04
CA GLN A 220 18.40 2.09 -9.55
C GLN A 220 19.00 1.53 -10.83
N GLU A 221 18.91 2.27 -11.94
CA GLU A 221 19.67 1.91 -13.13
C GLU A 221 21.16 1.95 -12.76
N GLU A 222 21.88 0.87 -13.06
CA GLU A 222 23.33 0.91 -13.04
C GLU A 222 23.77 2.01 -14.00
N LYS A 223 24.48 3.03 -13.48
CA LYS A 223 25.10 4.02 -14.35
C LYS A 223 26.13 3.28 -15.20
N ALA A 224 25.85 3.20 -16.51
CA ALA A 224 26.80 2.78 -17.52
C ALA A 224 28.06 3.66 -17.53
#